data_AF-A0A0S6XE46-F1
#
_entry.id   AF-A0A0S6XE46-F1
#
_cell.length_a   1.000
_cell.length_b   1.000
_cell.length_c   1.000
_cell.angle_alpha   90.00
_cell.angle_beta   90.00
_cell.angle_gamma   90.00
#
_symmetry.space_group_name_H-M   'P 1'
#
loop_
_entity.id
_entity.type
_entity.pdbx_description
1 polymer ?
#
loop_
_entity_poly.entity_id
_entity_poly.type
_entity_poly.pdbx_seq_one_letter_code
_entity_poly.pdbx_strand_id
1 'polypeptide(L)'
;MISKDRTTRHSSSKDELHNVDVLTFMHIDLGEAYSDHHIFFMQRAPPDVKKTYLHHTSFEVADFDTQLLGHEWLAKKGWESVWGVGRHILGSQIFDYWKDPSGFKIEHYTDGDVVNKDTPTRREVAGPISVWGPELPKDFGADGTQISFQ
;
A
#
# COMPACT_ATOMS: atom_id res chain seq x y z
N MET A 1 15.17 -29.74 -8.70
CA MET A 1 15.46 -30.66 -9.83
C MET A 1 14.16 -31.37 -10.23
N ILE A 2 13.66 -31.10 -11.44
CA ILE A 2 13.12 -32.03 -12.46
C ILE A 2 12.87 -31.14 -13.68
N SER A 3 13.47 -31.52 -14.81
CA SER A 3 13.33 -30.89 -16.13
C SER A 3 12.06 -31.40 -16.81
N LYS A 4 11.35 -30.51 -17.51
CA LYS A 4 10.55 -30.89 -18.69
C LYS A 4 10.71 -29.87 -19.81
N ASP A 5 10.66 -30.48 -20.99
CA ASP A 5 11.14 -30.09 -22.30
C ASP A 5 10.43 -28.87 -22.90
N ARG A 6 11.17 -28.13 -23.73
CA ARG A 6 10.76 -26.85 -24.33
C ARG A 6 10.19 -27.14 -25.72
N THR A 7 8.87 -27.13 -25.87
CA THR A 7 8.23 -26.99 -27.19
C THR A 7 7.04 -26.02 -27.10
N THR A 8 7.04 -25.10 -28.05
CA THR A 8 6.22 -23.90 -28.20
C THR A 8 4.71 -24.10 -28.11
N ARG A 9 4.00 -23.22 -27.37
CA ARG A 9 2.68 -22.68 -27.72
C ARG A 9 2.50 -21.30 -27.06
N HIS A 10 2.22 -20.30 -27.88
CA HIS A 10 1.85 -18.96 -27.48
C HIS A 10 0.34 -18.98 -27.18
N SER A 11 -0.03 -19.11 -25.90
CA SER A 11 -1.36 -18.73 -25.41
C SER A 11 -1.18 -18.19 -24.01
N SER A 12 -1.10 -16.86 -23.89
CA SER A 12 -1.22 -16.18 -22.60
C SER A 12 -2.67 -16.31 -22.14
N SER A 13 -3.01 -17.42 -21.49
CA SER A 13 -4.25 -17.53 -20.74
C SER A 13 -4.11 -16.67 -19.49
N LYS A 14 -5.17 -15.96 -19.14
CA LYS A 14 -5.27 -15.12 -17.93
C LYS A 14 -5.26 -15.94 -16.62
N ASP A 15 -4.83 -17.20 -16.64
CA ASP A 15 -5.18 -18.23 -15.67
C ASP A 15 -3.99 -18.91 -14.94
N GLU A 16 -2.80 -18.32 -14.85
CA GLU A 16 -1.68 -18.95 -14.10
C GLU A 16 -0.96 -18.02 -13.12
N LEU A 17 -1.70 -17.38 -12.20
CA LEU A 17 -1.08 -16.79 -10.99
C LEU A 17 -1.67 -17.44 -9.73
N HIS A 18 -1.50 -18.76 -9.60
CA HIS A 18 -1.78 -19.46 -8.35
C HIS A 18 -0.56 -19.38 -7.42
N ASN A 19 -0.79 -19.01 -6.15
CA ASN A 19 0.23 -18.91 -5.08
C ASN A 19 1.37 -17.89 -5.33
N VAL A 20 1.04 -16.74 -5.91
CA VAL A 20 2.02 -15.66 -6.13
C VAL A 20 1.93 -14.62 -5.03
N ASP A 21 3.07 -14.21 -4.48
CA ASP A 21 3.13 -13.09 -3.54
C ASP A 21 2.85 -11.77 -4.28
N VAL A 22 1.90 -11.02 -3.74
CA VAL A 22 1.40 -9.77 -4.33
C VAL A 22 1.78 -8.54 -3.52
N LEU A 23 2.04 -8.69 -2.22
CA LEU A 23 2.32 -7.61 -1.29
C LEU A 23 3.20 -8.12 -0.15
N THR A 24 4.17 -7.32 0.30
CA THR A 24 4.98 -7.61 1.48
C THR A 24 5.30 -6.32 2.24
N PHE A 25 5.27 -6.40 3.57
CA PHE A 25 5.56 -5.32 4.51
C PHE A 25 6.83 -5.67 5.29
N MET A 26 7.75 -4.71 5.43
CA MET A 26 9.06 -4.92 6.04
C MET A 26 9.35 -3.84 7.08
N HIS A 27 9.75 -4.25 8.27
CA HIS A 27 10.17 -3.39 9.37
C HIS A 27 11.69 -3.46 9.60
N ILE A 28 12.23 -2.52 10.36
CA ILE A 28 13.62 -2.59 10.83
C ILE A 28 13.69 -3.56 12.00
N ASP A 29 14.58 -4.54 11.92
CA ASP A 29 14.92 -5.40 13.06
C ASP A 29 15.77 -4.62 14.08
N LEU A 30 15.15 -4.30 15.22
CA LEU A 30 15.80 -3.65 16.37
C LEU A 30 15.99 -4.63 17.54
N GLY A 31 15.88 -5.94 17.30
CA GLY A 31 15.92 -6.96 18.34
C GLY A 31 14.68 -6.93 19.23
N GLU A 32 14.87 -6.66 20.52
CA GLU A 32 13.78 -6.59 21.50
C GLU A 32 12.99 -5.27 21.44
N ALA A 33 13.63 -4.19 20.97
CA ALA A 33 12.98 -2.91 20.83
C ALA A 33 11.91 -2.96 19.72
N TYR A 34 10.81 -2.26 19.97
CA TYR A 34 9.71 -2.16 19.01
C TYR A 34 10.06 -1.17 17.89
N SER A 35 9.73 -1.54 16.65
CA SER A 35 9.69 -0.68 15.48
C SER A 35 8.29 -0.67 14.86
N ASP A 36 8.02 0.32 14.01
CA ASP A 36 6.76 0.37 13.25
C ASP A 36 6.57 -0.91 12.45
N HIS A 37 5.31 -1.34 12.29
CA HIS A 37 4.95 -2.53 11.51
C HIS A 37 5.64 -2.60 10.14
N HIS A 38 5.87 -1.46 9.50
CA HIS A 38 6.71 -1.37 8.32
C HIS A 38 7.30 0.03 8.11
N ILE A 39 8.47 0.06 7.48
CA ILE A 39 9.07 1.27 6.90
C ILE A 39 9.20 1.19 5.38
N PHE A 40 8.95 0.00 4.83
CA PHE A 40 9.02 -0.27 3.39
C PHE A 40 8.04 -1.39 3.05
N PHE A 41 7.33 -1.24 1.95
CA PHE A 41 6.51 -2.30 1.40
C PHE A 41 6.71 -2.41 -0.10
N MET A 42 6.41 -3.59 -0.65
CA MET A 42 6.45 -3.83 -2.08
C MET A 42 5.17 -4.47 -2.53
N GLN A 43 4.53 -3.87 -3.53
CA GLN A 43 3.35 -4.41 -4.19
C GLN A 43 3.67 -4.78 -5.64
N ARG A 44 3.16 -5.93 -6.08
CA ARG A 44 3.21 -6.32 -7.48
C ARG A 44 2.32 -5.38 -8.30
N ALA A 45 2.89 -4.77 -9.33
CA ALA A 45 2.13 -3.96 -10.27
C ALA A 45 1.13 -4.83 -11.08
N PRO A 46 0.03 -4.24 -11.58
CA PRO A 46 -0.88 -4.94 -12.49
C PRO A 46 -0.14 -5.58 -13.68
N PRO A 47 -0.64 -6.72 -14.23
CA PRO A 47 0.07 -7.48 -15.26
C PRO A 47 0.44 -6.70 -16.54
N ASP A 48 -0.31 -5.65 -16.84
CA ASP A 48 -0.12 -4.76 -17.99
C ASP A 48 0.92 -3.65 -17.74
N VAL A 49 1.33 -3.43 -16.49
CA VAL A 49 2.33 -2.42 -16.12
C VAL A 49 3.74 -2.98 -16.26
N LYS A 50 4.52 -2.39 -17.16
CA LYS A 50 5.88 -2.87 -17.53
C LYS A 50 7.02 -2.20 -16.74
N LYS A 51 6.74 -1.13 -15.99
CA LYS A 51 7.75 -0.35 -15.26
C LYS A 51 7.48 -0.42 -13.76
N THR A 52 8.54 -0.41 -12.98
CA THR A 52 8.47 -0.15 -11.54
C THR A 52 8.29 1.35 -11.31
N TYR A 53 7.48 1.70 -10.32
CA TYR A 53 7.25 3.07 -9.87
C TYR A 53 7.04 3.08 -8.35
N LEU A 54 7.13 4.24 -7.72
CA LEU A 54 6.87 4.40 -6.29
C LEU A 54 5.37 4.37 -6.03
N HIS A 55 4.94 3.56 -5.06
CA HIS A 55 3.52 3.41 -4.76
C HIS A 55 2.97 4.65 -4.02
N HIS A 56 3.53 4.99 -2.85
CA HIS A 56 3.27 6.21 -2.09
C HIS A 56 4.43 6.44 -1.09
N THR A 57 4.45 7.58 -0.41
CA THR A 57 5.24 7.77 0.83
C THR A 57 4.31 8.14 1.97
N SER A 58 4.65 7.70 3.18
CA SER A 58 3.78 7.82 4.35
C SER A 58 4.45 8.65 5.45
N PHE A 59 3.66 9.47 6.15
CA PHE A 59 4.12 10.33 7.25
C PHE A 59 3.22 10.15 8.46
N GLU A 60 3.84 9.88 9.61
CA GLU A 60 3.11 9.73 10.87
C GLU A 60 2.58 11.09 11.34
N VAL A 61 1.33 11.10 11.80
CA VAL A 61 0.72 12.22 12.51
C VAL A 61 0.42 11.84 13.97
N ALA A 62 0.35 12.85 14.83
CA ALA A 62 0.38 12.66 16.28
C ALA A 62 -0.72 11.73 16.83
N ASP A 63 -1.93 11.84 16.31
CA ASP A 63 -3.09 11.06 16.74
C ASP A 63 -4.23 11.13 15.72
N PHE A 64 -5.31 10.40 16.01
CA PHE A 64 -6.49 10.35 15.17
C PHE A 64 -7.18 11.72 15.01
N ASP A 65 -7.23 12.52 16.08
CA ASP A 65 -7.84 13.86 16.02
C ASP A 65 -7.05 14.77 15.06
N THR A 66 -5.72 14.74 15.16
CA THR A 66 -4.81 15.46 14.26
C THR A 66 -4.98 15.01 12.81
N GLN A 67 -5.16 13.70 12.58
CA GLN A 67 -5.41 13.17 11.25
C GLN A 67 -6.72 13.71 10.66
N LEU A 68 -7.82 13.70 11.43
CA LEU A 68 -9.09 14.24 10.98
C LEU A 68 -9.04 15.76 10.73
N LEU A 69 -8.36 16.51 11.61
CA LEU A 69 -8.15 17.94 11.43
C LEU A 69 -7.33 18.25 10.17
N GLY A 70 -6.27 17.49 9.92
CA GLY A 70 -5.45 17.59 8.71
C GLY A 70 -6.25 17.27 7.45
N HIS A 71 -7.03 16.19 7.49
CA HIS A 71 -7.91 15.78 6.41
C HIS A 71 -8.92 16.87 6.02
N GLU A 72 -9.65 17.39 7.02
CA GLU A 72 -10.60 18.50 6.86
C GLU A 72 -9.92 19.76 6.31
N TRP A 73 -8.72 20.07 6.78
CA TRP A 73 -7.98 21.24 6.33
C TRP A 73 -7.56 21.12 4.86
N LEU A 74 -7.02 19.96 4.46
CA LEU A 74 -6.62 19.70 3.07
C LEU A 74 -7.82 19.73 2.13
N ALA A 75 -8.95 19.16 2.53
CA ALA A 75 -10.21 19.22 1.79
C ALA A 75 -10.67 20.68 1.57
N LYS A 76 -10.65 21.50 2.63
CA LYS A 76 -11.01 22.94 2.56
C LYS A 76 -10.07 23.76 1.68
N LYS A 77 -8.84 23.29 1.48
CA LYS A 77 -7.86 23.90 0.57
C LYS A 77 -7.99 23.43 -0.87
N GLY A 78 -8.88 22.48 -1.16
CA GLY A 78 -9.11 21.96 -2.49
C GLY A 78 -8.04 20.99 -2.98
N TRP A 79 -7.28 20.38 -2.06
CA TRP A 79 -6.40 19.26 -2.42
C TRP A 79 -7.22 18.05 -2.86
N GLU A 80 -6.61 17.19 -3.68
CA GLU A 80 -7.28 16.01 -4.19
C GLU A 80 -7.06 14.81 -3.26
N SER A 81 -8.12 14.37 -2.60
CA SER A 81 -8.13 13.12 -1.84
C SER A 81 -8.06 11.93 -2.79
N VAL A 82 -7.13 11.02 -2.52
CA VAL A 82 -7.00 9.75 -3.23
C VAL A 82 -7.87 8.69 -2.57
N TRP A 83 -7.75 8.53 -1.25
CA TRP A 83 -8.55 7.59 -0.47
C TRP A 83 -8.80 8.18 0.91
N GLY A 84 -10.07 8.33 1.28
CA GLY A 84 -10.46 9.00 2.52
C GLY A 84 -10.10 8.22 3.78
N VAL A 85 -10.43 8.79 4.94
CA VAL A 85 -10.01 8.25 6.24
C VAL A 85 -10.50 6.82 6.46
N GLY A 86 -9.60 5.92 6.81
CA GLY A 86 -9.88 4.51 7.06
C GLY A 86 -8.89 3.87 8.02
N ARG A 87 -9.07 2.57 8.33
CA ARG A 87 -8.10 1.76 9.10
C ARG A 87 -7.67 0.55 8.29
N HIS A 88 -6.36 0.35 8.16
CA HIS A 88 -5.81 -0.82 7.50
C HIS A 88 -6.03 -2.10 8.32
N ILE A 89 -6.18 -3.23 7.63
CA ILE A 89 -6.13 -4.56 8.29
C ILE A 89 -4.69 -4.92 8.64
N LEU A 90 -3.76 -4.68 7.72
CA LEU A 90 -2.34 -4.98 7.90
C LEU A 90 -1.65 -3.79 8.57
N GLY A 91 -1.06 -4.01 9.74
CA GLY A 91 -0.41 -2.97 10.55
C GLY A 91 -1.34 -2.03 11.30
N SER A 92 -2.66 -2.24 11.21
CA SER A 92 -3.73 -1.52 11.95
C SER A 92 -3.74 0.02 11.88
N GLN A 93 -2.84 0.64 11.11
CA GLN A 93 -2.73 2.10 11.04
C GLN A 93 -4.00 2.73 10.47
N ILE A 94 -4.40 3.86 11.06
CA ILE A 94 -5.40 4.76 10.47
C ILE A 94 -4.72 5.54 9.36
N PHE A 95 -5.36 5.67 8.21
CA PHE A 95 -4.78 6.27 7.01
C PHE A 95 -5.69 7.35 6.44
N ASP A 96 -5.10 8.30 5.73
CA ASP A 96 -5.73 8.99 4.62
C ASP A 96 -4.70 9.21 3.50
N TYR A 97 -5.16 9.37 2.26
CA TYR A 97 -4.29 9.50 1.09
C TYR A 97 -4.63 10.73 0.27
N TRP A 98 -3.61 11.49 -0.11
CA TRP A 98 -3.71 12.73 -0.88
C TRP A 98 -2.78 12.72 -2.08
N LYS A 99 -3.12 13.51 -3.11
CA LYS A 99 -2.18 13.84 -4.19
C LYS A 99 -1.36 15.06 -3.80
N ASP A 100 -0.05 14.96 -3.99
CA ASP A 100 0.85 16.12 -4.01
C ASP A 100 0.71 16.90 -5.34
N PRO A 101 1.41 18.05 -5.51
CA PRO A 101 1.36 18.83 -6.76
C PRO A 101 1.79 18.09 -8.03
N SER A 102 2.55 17.00 -7.91
CA SER A 102 2.97 16.16 -9.04
C SER A 102 1.96 15.05 -9.36
N GLY A 103 0.92 14.88 -8.55
CA GLY A 103 0.00 13.75 -8.62
C GLY A 103 0.50 12.50 -7.88
N PHE A 104 1.62 12.60 -7.15
CA PHE A 104 2.16 11.53 -6.34
C PHE A 104 1.34 11.34 -5.06
N LYS A 105 1.19 10.10 -4.61
CA LYS A 105 0.36 9.75 -3.45
C LYS A 105 1.15 9.92 -2.14
N ILE A 106 0.58 10.68 -1.22
CA ILE A 106 1.06 10.87 0.14
C ILE A 106 0.05 10.25 1.10
N GLU A 107 0.51 9.40 2.01
CA GLU A 107 -0.28 8.86 3.12
C GLU A 107 0.03 9.66 4.40
N HIS A 108 -0.99 10.05 5.15
CA HIS A 108 -0.83 10.34 6.57
C HIS A 108 -1.33 9.15 7.37
N TYR A 109 -0.58 8.76 8.40
CA TYR A 109 -0.98 7.64 9.25
C TYR A 109 -0.80 7.90 10.73
N THR A 110 -1.55 7.16 11.56
CA THR A 110 -1.41 7.14 13.01
C THR A 110 -1.95 5.83 13.59
N ASP A 111 -1.66 5.55 14.86
CA ASP A 111 -2.17 4.39 15.61
C ASP A 111 -1.93 3.04 14.89
N GLY A 112 -0.68 2.84 14.45
CA GLY A 112 -0.20 1.60 13.83
C GLY A 112 0.35 0.60 14.83
N ASP A 113 0.34 -0.67 14.46
CA ASP A 113 0.97 -1.73 15.24
C ASP A 113 2.49 -1.53 15.28
N VAL A 114 3.10 -1.87 16.40
CA VAL A 114 4.55 -1.97 16.55
C VAL A 114 4.96 -3.43 16.73
N VAL A 115 6.12 -3.78 16.18
CA VAL A 115 6.61 -5.15 16.08
C VAL A 115 8.07 -5.25 16.52
N ASN A 116 8.50 -6.45 16.91
CA ASN A 116 9.90 -6.74 17.28
C ASN A 116 10.25 -8.20 16.90
N LYS A 117 11.42 -8.69 17.31
CA LYS A 117 11.86 -10.08 17.01
C LYS A 117 10.89 -11.18 17.48
N ASP A 118 10.03 -10.90 18.47
CA ASP A 118 9.07 -11.85 19.02
C ASP A 118 7.73 -11.81 18.27
N THR A 119 7.60 -10.94 17.26
CA THR A 119 6.45 -10.85 16.35
C THR A 119 6.77 -11.56 15.02
N PRO A 120 6.37 -12.83 14.85
CA PRO A 120 6.74 -13.58 13.65
C PRO A 120 6.05 -13.06 12.39
N THR A 121 6.77 -13.05 11.26
CA THR A 121 6.20 -12.75 9.94
C THR A 121 5.07 -13.71 9.60
N ARG A 122 3.97 -13.17 9.06
CA ARG A 122 2.80 -13.95 8.62
C ARG A 122 2.65 -13.90 7.10
N ARG A 123 2.03 -14.94 6.54
CA ARG A 123 1.64 -15.00 5.13
C ARG A 123 0.17 -15.39 5.06
N GLU A 124 -0.62 -14.56 4.41
CA GLU A 124 -2.07 -14.70 4.34
C GLU A 124 -2.56 -14.59 2.89
N VAL A 125 -3.75 -15.12 2.62
CA VAL A 125 -4.39 -14.96 1.31
C VAL A 125 -4.79 -13.49 1.16
N ALA A 126 -4.45 -12.89 0.01
CA ALA A 126 -4.82 -11.51 -0.27
C ALA A 126 -6.33 -11.32 -0.13
N GLY A 127 -6.73 -10.26 0.59
CA GLY A 127 -8.11 -9.96 0.93
C GLY A 127 -8.36 -8.47 1.04
N PRO A 128 -9.43 -8.06 1.74
CA PRO A 128 -9.66 -6.66 2.05
C PRO A 128 -8.44 -6.03 2.74
N ILE A 129 -8.19 -4.75 2.44
CA ILE A 129 -7.04 -4.02 2.99
C ILE A 129 -7.45 -2.98 4.05
N SER A 130 -8.75 -2.83 4.32
CA SER A 130 -9.29 -1.94 5.35
C SER A 130 -10.34 -2.63 6.21
N VAL A 131 -10.37 -2.28 7.50
CA VAL A 131 -11.38 -2.69 8.48
C VAL A 131 -12.64 -1.83 8.32
N TRP A 132 -12.43 -0.52 8.19
CA TRP A 132 -13.46 0.49 7.95
C TRP A 132 -12.86 1.64 7.14
N GLY A 133 -13.73 2.45 6.54
CA GLY A 133 -13.37 3.55 5.65
C GLY A 133 -14.15 3.49 4.34
N PRO A 134 -13.92 4.45 3.43
CA PRO A 134 -14.52 4.41 2.10
C PRO A 134 -14.00 3.21 1.29
N GLU A 135 -14.76 2.81 0.26
CA GLU A 135 -14.30 1.78 -0.69
C GLU A 135 -12.98 2.18 -1.35
N LEU A 136 -12.09 1.19 -1.57
CA LEU A 136 -10.83 1.40 -2.26
C LEU A 136 -11.09 1.87 -3.70
N PRO A 137 -10.55 3.03 -4.12
CA PRO A 137 -10.64 3.46 -5.52
C PRO A 137 -10.02 2.44 -6.46
N LYS A 138 -10.68 2.19 -7.60
CA LYS A 138 -10.23 1.20 -8.60
C LYS A 138 -8.84 1.50 -9.18
N ASP A 139 -8.47 2.77 -9.19
CA ASP A 139 -7.23 3.33 -9.69
C ASP A 139 -6.20 3.59 -8.59
N PHE A 140 -6.43 3.15 -7.34
CA PHE A 140 -5.49 3.39 -6.23
C PHE A 140 -4.07 2.87 -6.54
N GLY A 141 -3.98 1.72 -7.18
CA GLY A 141 -2.73 1.12 -7.64
C GLY A 141 -2.17 1.69 -8.95
N ALA A 142 -2.70 2.80 -9.48
CA ALA A 142 -2.16 3.45 -10.68
C ALA A 142 -1.04 4.45 -10.33
N ASP A 143 -0.13 4.67 -11.27
CA ASP A 143 0.89 5.72 -11.16
C ASP A 143 0.27 7.09 -11.50
N GLY A 144 -0.11 7.84 -10.47
CA GLY A 144 -0.74 9.16 -10.59
C GLY A 144 0.17 10.23 -11.20
N THR A 145 1.49 10.03 -11.19
CA THR A 145 2.47 10.99 -11.74
C THR A 145 2.51 11.01 -13.26
N GLN A 146 1.94 9.99 -13.91
CA GLN A 146 1.84 9.91 -15.37
C GLN A 146 0.56 10.53 -15.92
N ILE A 147 -0.37 10.93 -15.04
CA ILE A 147 -1.69 11.44 -15.41
C ILE A 147 -1.73 12.98 -15.36
N SER A 148 -0.75 13.62 -14.70
CA SER A 148 -0.78 15.02 -14.26
C SER A 148 -0.14 16.06 -15.20
N PHE A 149 0.11 15.74 -16.47
CA PHE A 149 0.55 16.72 -17.48
C PHE A 149 -0.44 16.80 -18.65
N GLN A 150 -1.60 17.42 -18.41
CA GLN A 150 -2.49 17.95 -19.46
C GLN A 150 -3.04 19.31 -19.05
#